data_AF-A0A8S9ZYM4-F1
#
_entry.id   AF-A0A8S9ZYM4-F1
#
_cell.length_a   1.000
_cell.length_b   1.000
_cell.length_c   1.000
_cell.angle_alpha   90.00
_cell.angle_beta   90.00
_cell.angle_gamma   90.00
#
_symmetry.space_group_name_H-M   'P 1'
#
loop_
_entity.id
_entity.type
_entity.pdbx_description
1 polymer ?
#
loop_
_entity_poly.entity_id
_entity_poly.type
_entity_poly.pdbx_seq_one_letter_code
_entity_poly.pdbx_strand_id
1 'polypeptide(L)'
;MTGTHTQNPVYSRLTLALMADSGWYKANYSVAEPLHWGNNLGCDFALKSCGHWIKQRMLNLIFKKDSLALCNLVPHKNPLPKQYRNFVKLKGVRKEGLKYYGGSVELADYCPYNQEFEWKAISNTSGRRDSRCELPGNGPSNYEILELYGHGSRCLDLGSSWTEKSCGRTRTYSQFMAGCYQIICLNGLVNIRLYNSTKLYPCYKPGQN
;
A
#
# COMPACT_ATOMS: atom_id res chain seq x y z
N MET A 1 -10.05 -6.36 14.59
CA MET A 1 -9.20 -5.61 15.53
C MET A 1 -7.75 -5.86 15.18
N THR A 2 -6.91 -4.83 15.10
CA THR A 2 -5.46 -4.94 14.89
C THR A 2 -4.73 -4.45 16.14
N GLY A 3 -3.50 -4.92 16.38
CA GLY A 3 -2.69 -4.49 17.54
C GLY A 3 -2.11 -3.07 17.41
N THR A 4 -2.39 -2.37 16.31
CA THR A 4 -1.98 -0.99 16.06
C THR A 4 -3.21 -0.10 15.86
N HIS A 5 -3.11 1.14 16.33
CA HIS A 5 -4.11 2.16 16.07
C HIS A 5 -4.11 2.54 14.58
N THR A 6 -5.30 2.56 13.97
CA THR A 6 -5.54 3.10 12.63
C THR A 6 -6.69 4.08 12.72
N GLN A 7 -6.63 5.20 11.98
CA GLN A 7 -7.73 6.16 11.91
C GLN A 7 -8.96 5.60 11.20
N ASN A 8 -8.79 4.52 10.43
CA ASN A 8 -9.84 3.89 9.66
C ASN A 8 -9.87 2.40 9.99
N PRO A 9 -10.39 2.03 11.17
CA PRO A 9 -10.52 0.64 11.54
C PRO A 9 -11.51 -0.07 10.61
N VAL A 10 -11.17 -1.30 10.22
CA VAL A 10 -12.09 -2.17 9.48
C VAL A 10 -12.78 -3.10 10.48
N TYR A 11 -14.08 -2.91 10.66
CA TYR A 11 -14.95 -3.79 11.45
C TYR A 11 -15.41 -4.98 10.62
N SER A 12 -14.46 -5.88 10.36
CA SER A 12 -14.69 -7.06 9.53
C SER A 12 -15.50 -8.15 10.23
N ARG A 13 -15.89 -9.16 9.43
CA ARG A 13 -16.53 -10.38 9.94
C ARG A 13 -15.71 -11.07 11.05
N LEU A 14 -14.38 -10.96 11.04
CA LEU A 14 -13.53 -11.51 12.12
C LEU A 14 -13.76 -10.78 13.45
N THR A 15 -13.82 -9.45 13.42
CA THR A 15 -14.09 -8.64 14.63
C THR A 15 -15.48 -8.97 15.18
N LEU A 16 -16.48 -9.05 14.30
CA LEU A 16 -17.86 -9.35 14.68
C LEU A 16 -18.01 -10.77 15.25
N ALA A 17 -17.30 -11.75 14.67
CA ALA A 17 -17.28 -13.11 15.19
C ALA A 17 -16.68 -13.19 16.59
N LEU A 18 -15.55 -12.52 16.84
CA LEU A 18 -14.96 -12.45 18.18
C LEU A 18 -15.95 -11.88 19.23
N MET A 19 -16.69 -10.84 18.88
CA MET A 19 -17.70 -10.24 19.77
C MET A 19 -18.89 -11.19 20.00
N ALA A 20 -19.32 -11.92 18.97
CA ALA A 20 -20.39 -12.92 19.10
C ALA A 20 -19.96 -14.11 19.98
N ASP A 21 -18.74 -14.62 19.79
CA ASP A 21 -18.19 -15.76 20.52
C ASP A 21 -17.94 -15.46 22.00
N SER A 22 -17.83 -14.18 22.37
CA SER A 22 -17.79 -13.77 23.79
C SER A 22 -19.09 -14.08 24.56
N GLY A 23 -20.19 -14.31 23.86
CA GLY A 23 -21.52 -14.52 24.44
C GLY A 23 -22.23 -13.24 24.91
N TRP A 24 -21.56 -12.08 24.87
CA TRP A 24 -22.15 -10.80 25.31
C TRP A 24 -22.92 -10.06 24.21
N TYR A 25 -22.65 -10.38 22.94
CA TYR A 25 -23.18 -9.64 21.80
C TYR A 25 -23.82 -10.54 20.76
N LYS A 26 -24.87 -10.05 20.10
CA LYS A 26 -25.42 -10.64 18.88
C LYS A 26 -25.01 -9.81 17.68
N ALA A 27 -24.01 -10.30 16.93
CA ALA A 27 -23.45 -9.55 15.80
C ALA A 27 -24.36 -9.54 14.56
N ASN A 28 -24.54 -8.37 13.96
CA ASN A 28 -25.15 -8.24 12.63
C ASN A 28 -24.05 -8.28 11.56
N TYR A 29 -23.91 -9.39 10.85
CA TYR A 29 -22.86 -9.56 9.84
C TYR A 29 -23.13 -8.79 8.53
N SER A 30 -24.35 -8.28 8.32
CA SER A 30 -24.68 -7.51 7.11
C SER A 30 -23.99 -6.15 7.04
N VAL A 31 -23.51 -5.64 8.18
CA VAL A 31 -22.73 -4.38 8.26
C VAL A 31 -21.22 -4.61 8.30
N ALA A 32 -20.77 -5.85 8.10
CA ALA A 32 -19.35 -6.18 8.15
C ALA A 32 -18.58 -5.54 6.99
N GLU A 33 -17.48 -4.88 7.32
CA GLU A 33 -16.62 -4.26 6.32
C GLU A 33 -15.65 -5.28 5.68
N PRO A 34 -15.32 -5.13 4.39
CA PRO A 34 -14.41 -6.04 3.71
C PRO A 34 -12.96 -5.85 4.21
N LEU A 35 -12.39 -6.88 4.82
CA LEU A 35 -10.97 -6.92 5.14
C LEU A 35 -10.19 -7.50 3.95
N HIS A 36 -9.47 -6.63 3.22
CA HIS A 36 -8.69 -7.05 2.07
C HIS A 36 -7.39 -7.79 2.43
N TRP A 37 -6.81 -7.48 3.60
CA TRP A 37 -5.59 -8.12 4.06
C TRP A 37 -5.81 -9.61 4.32
N GLY A 38 -5.01 -10.46 3.66
CA GLY A 38 -5.13 -11.92 3.80
C GLY A 38 -6.30 -12.56 3.06
N ASN A 39 -7.18 -11.78 2.41
CA ASN A 39 -8.39 -12.28 1.79
C ASN A 39 -8.09 -13.25 0.64
N ASN A 40 -8.70 -14.43 0.66
CA ASN A 40 -8.53 -15.49 -0.34
C ASN A 40 -7.06 -15.93 -0.57
N LEU A 41 -6.16 -15.72 0.41
CA LEU A 41 -4.76 -16.17 0.30
C LEU A 41 -4.54 -17.61 0.78
N GLY A 42 -5.57 -18.25 1.36
CA GLY A 42 -5.57 -19.66 1.74
C GLY A 42 -4.73 -19.99 2.98
N CYS A 43 -4.64 -21.29 3.28
CA CYS A 43 -3.97 -21.81 4.48
C CYS A 43 -2.47 -21.51 4.51
N ASP A 44 -1.81 -21.47 3.35
CA ASP A 44 -0.38 -21.18 3.26
C ASP A 44 -0.03 -19.80 3.82
N PHE A 45 -0.90 -18.80 3.60
CA PHE A 45 -0.70 -17.46 4.17
C PHE A 45 -0.81 -17.46 5.71
N ALA A 46 -1.70 -18.27 6.29
CA ALA A 46 -1.94 -18.31 7.73
C ALA A 46 -0.96 -19.22 8.49
N LEU A 47 -0.48 -20.29 7.85
CA LEU A 47 0.26 -21.37 8.52
C LEU A 47 1.76 -21.38 8.20
N LYS A 48 2.18 -20.85 7.05
CA LYS A 48 3.60 -20.82 6.66
C LYS A 48 4.22 -19.46 6.98
N SER A 49 5.56 -19.40 6.97
CA SER A 49 6.27 -18.14 7.20
C SER A 49 5.97 -17.13 6.09
N CYS A 50 5.96 -15.85 6.42
CA CYS A 50 5.74 -14.85 5.39
C CYS A 50 6.87 -14.82 4.35
N GLY A 51 8.09 -15.29 4.69
CA GLY A 51 9.14 -15.56 3.71
C GLY A 51 8.75 -16.60 2.65
N HIS A 52 7.95 -17.61 2.98
CA HIS A 52 7.37 -18.53 1.99
C HIS A 52 6.42 -17.77 1.05
N TRP A 53 5.53 -16.96 1.62
CA TRP A 53 4.56 -16.18 0.86
C TRP A 53 5.23 -15.13 -0.05
N ILE A 54 6.27 -14.43 0.42
CA ILE A 54 7.03 -13.46 -0.39
C ILE A 54 7.64 -14.15 -1.62
N LYS A 55 8.24 -15.34 -1.44
CA LYS A 55 8.80 -16.12 -2.55
C LYS A 55 7.75 -16.52 -3.58
N GLN A 56 6.59 -16.98 -3.11
CA GLN A 56 5.49 -17.37 -3.99
C GLN A 56 4.91 -16.15 -4.74
N ARG A 57 4.92 -14.98 -4.10
CA ARG A 57 4.32 -13.76 -4.66
C ARG A 57 5.23 -12.97 -5.58
N MET A 58 6.55 -13.11 -5.48
CA MET A 58 7.46 -12.62 -6.52
C MET A 58 7.16 -13.21 -7.90
N LEU A 59 6.39 -14.31 -7.96
CA LEU A 59 5.91 -14.92 -9.20
C LEU A 59 4.52 -14.41 -9.65
N ASN A 60 3.75 -13.76 -8.77
CA ASN A 60 2.36 -13.33 -9.02
C ASN A 60 2.11 -11.91 -8.47
N LEU A 61 2.37 -10.89 -9.29
CA LEU A 61 2.26 -9.48 -8.92
C LEU A 61 0.94 -8.86 -9.39
N ILE A 62 -0.16 -9.09 -8.68
CA ILE A 62 -1.31 -8.18 -8.72
C ILE A 62 -1.74 -7.92 -7.27
N PHE A 63 -1.48 -6.71 -6.81
CA PHE A 63 -2.12 -6.15 -5.62
C PHE A 63 -2.99 -4.99 -6.09
N LYS A 64 -4.23 -4.95 -5.61
CA LYS A 64 -5.01 -3.71 -5.64
C LYS A 64 -4.31 -2.72 -4.72
N LYS A 65 -3.78 -1.63 -5.29
CA LYS A 65 -3.17 -0.53 -4.54
C LYS A 65 -4.15 0.64 -4.54
N ASP A 66 -4.76 0.88 -3.39
CA ASP A 66 -5.67 2.00 -3.19
C ASP A 66 -4.95 3.21 -2.54
N SER A 67 -3.70 3.01 -2.10
CA SER A 67 -2.90 3.98 -1.35
C SER A 67 -1.44 4.02 -1.82
N LEU A 68 -0.81 5.18 -1.63
CA LEU A 68 0.65 5.27 -1.65
C LEU A 68 1.20 4.52 -0.43
N ALA A 69 2.31 3.81 -0.60
CA ALA A 69 2.86 3.00 0.45
C ALA A 69 4.40 3.02 0.43
N LEU A 70 4.98 2.84 1.60
CA LEU A 70 6.41 2.72 1.80
C LEU A 70 6.77 1.26 2.07
N CYS A 71 7.91 0.81 1.55
CA CYS A 71 8.44 -0.47 1.97
C CYS A 71 8.99 -0.34 3.40
N ASN A 72 8.43 -1.09 4.35
CA ASN A 72 8.83 -1.02 5.75
C ASN A 72 10.01 -1.95 6.12
N LEU A 73 10.78 -2.40 5.12
CA LEU A 73 11.98 -3.20 5.31
C LEU A 73 13.12 -2.34 5.88
N VAL A 74 13.60 -2.70 7.07
CA VAL A 74 14.63 -1.94 7.78
C VAL A 74 15.74 -2.86 8.32
N PRO A 75 16.96 -2.33 8.53
CA PRO A 75 17.97 -3.00 9.32
C PRO A 75 17.67 -2.86 10.82
N HIS A 76 17.85 -3.95 11.57
CA HIS A 76 17.71 -4.02 13.01
C HIS A 76 19.09 -4.03 13.69
N LYS A 77 19.17 -3.47 14.90
CA LYS A 77 20.43 -3.46 15.68
C LYS A 77 20.87 -4.86 16.10
N ASN A 78 19.90 -5.71 16.44
CA ASN A 78 20.10 -7.08 16.89
C ASN A 78 19.63 -8.07 15.82
N PRO A 79 20.22 -9.28 15.75
CA PRO A 79 19.77 -10.29 14.80
C PRO A 79 18.35 -10.73 15.14
N LEU A 80 17.48 -10.78 14.13
CA LEU A 80 16.10 -11.23 14.28
C LEU A 80 16.05 -12.71 14.73
N PRO A 81 15.01 -13.13 15.47
CA PRO A 81 14.75 -14.54 15.77
C PRO A 81 14.71 -15.40 14.51
N LYS A 82 15.12 -16.68 14.60
CA LYS A 82 15.27 -17.57 13.43
C LYS A 82 13.97 -17.68 12.60
N GLN A 83 12.82 -17.73 13.26
CA GLN A 83 11.50 -17.83 12.65
C GLN A 83 11.10 -16.60 11.80
N TYR A 84 11.70 -15.44 12.07
CA TYR A 84 11.39 -14.17 11.38
C TYR A 84 12.45 -13.78 10.34
N ARG A 85 13.44 -14.65 10.08
CA ARG A 85 14.46 -14.45 9.05
C ARG A 85 13.91 -14.87 7.69
N ASN A 86 13.15 -13.98 7.06
CA ASN A 86 12.35 -14.28 5.87
C ASN A 86 13.15 -14.31 4.55
N PHE A 87 14.39 -13.79 4.53
CA PHE A 87 15.14 -13.56 3.29
C PHE A 87 16.28 -14.55 3.06
N VAL A 88 16.35 -15.07 1.83
CA VAL A 88 17.51 -15.84 1.33
C VAL A 88 18.52 -14.95 0.61
N LYS A 89 18.04 -13.87 -0.03
CA LYS A 89 18.85 -12.89 -0.75
C LYS A 89 18.16 -11.53 -0.68
N LEU A 90 18.94 -10.47 -0.48
CA LEU A 90 18.53 -9.08 -0.58
C LEU A 90 19.56 -8.33 -1.42
N LYS A 91 19.11 -7.47 -2.34
CA LYS A 91 20.01 -6.69 -3.21
C LYS A 91 20.84 -5.74 -2.34
N GLY A 92 22.16 -5.78 -2.49
CA GLY A 92 23.08 -4.91 -1.73
C GLY A 92 23.38 -5.38 -0.30
N VAL A 93 22.85 -6.54 0.14
CA VAL A 93 23.09 -7.07 1.49
C VAL A 93 23.83 -8.41 1.40
N ARG A 94 24.92 -8.55 2.15
CA ARG A 94 25.68 -9.82 2.25
C ARG A 94 24.89 -10.88 3.03
N LYS A 95 25.15 -12.16 2.76
CA LYS A 95 24.40 -13.29 3.34
C LYS A 95 24.43 -13.29 4.88
N GLU A 96 25.55 -12.91 5.47
CA GLU A 96 25.76 -12.86 6.92
C GLU A 96 24.95 -11.73 7.57
N GLY A 97 24.67 -10.67 6.80
CA GLY A 97 23.90 -9.50 7.20
C GLY A 97 22.38 -9.74 7.16
N LEU A 98 21.89 -10.73 6.40
CA LEU A 98 20.45 -10.97 6.22
C LEU A 98 19.69 -11.19 7.54
N LYS A 99 20.36 -11.71 8.56
CA LYS A 99 19.78 -11.94 9.89
C LYS A 99 19.35 -10.64 10.60
N TYR A 100 19.77 -9.47 10.11
CA TYR A 100 19.42 -8.16 10.67
C TYR A 100 18.31 -7.45 9.87
N TYR A 101 17.76 -8.05 8.80
CA TYR A 101 16.78 -7.37 7.94
C TYR A 101 15.39 -7.99 8.07
N GLY A 102 14.39 -7.13 8.28
CA GLY A 102 12.98 -7.49 8.37
C GLY A 102 12.08 -6.25 8.34
N GLY A 103 10.77 -6.46 8.39
CA GLY A 103 9.80 -5.38 8.58
C GLY A 103 10.04 -4.62 9.89
N SER A 104 9.66 -3.35 9.93
CA SER A 104 9.78 -2.50 11.12
C SER A 104 8.72 -2.76 12.19
N VAL A 105 7.65 -3.51 11.86
CA VAL A 105 6.51 -3.76 12.73
C VAL A 105 6.61 -5.15 13.35
N GLU A 106 6.89 -5.21 14.65
CA GLU A 106 7.00 -6.46 15.41
C GLU A 106 5.68 -7.26 15.46
N LEU A 107 4.54 -6.57 15.59
CA LEU A 107 3.20 -7.18 15.55
C LEU A 107 2.86 -7.86 14.22
N ALA A 108 3.64 -7.60 13.18
CA ALA A 108 3.54 -8.25 11.88
C ALA A 108 4.65 -9.31 11.71
N ASP A 109 5.18 -9.86 12.80
CA ASP A 109 6.23 -10.90 12.80
C ASP A 109 7.49 -10.50 12.03
N TYR A 110 7.84 -9.21 12.06
CA TYR A 110 8.89 -8.60 11.23
C TYR A 110 8.74 -8.93 9.74
N CYS A 111 7.53 -9.18 9.28
CA CYS A 111 7.25 -9.39 7.87
C CYS A 111 7.32 -8.05 7.13
N PRO A 112 8.11 -7.94 6.04
CA PRO A 112 8.10 -6.74 5.22
C PRO A 112 6.81 -6.66 4.39
N TYR A 113 6.19 -5.48 4.35
CA TYR A 113 5.06 -5.19 3.49
C TYR A 113 5.06 -3.72 3.05
N ASN A 114 4.24 -3.42 2.05
CA ASN A 114 3.99 -2.04 1.65
C ASN A 114 3.05 -1.42 2.68
N GLN A 115 3.58 -0.52 3.49
CA GLN A 115 2.90 0.12 4.60
C GLN A 115 2.36 1.48 4.18
N GLU A 116 1.06 1.69 4.40
CA GLU A 116 0.41 2.99 4.33
C GLU A 116 0.97 3.92 5.40
N PHE A 117 1.03 5.21 5.10
CA PHE A 117 1.54 6.22 6.02
C PHE A 117 0.58 7.40 6.20
N GLU A 118 0.72 8.10 7.33
CA GLU A 118 0.06 9.37 7.61
C GLU A 118 1.01 10.53 7.26
N TRP A 119 0.48 11.58 6.65
CA TRP A 119 1.23 12.82 6.44
C TRP A 119 1.33 13.59 7.74
N LYS A 120 2.50 14.17 8.02
CA LYS A 120 2.65 15.10 9.15
C LYS A 120 1.68 16.27 8.96
N ALA A 121 0.92 16.58 10.02
CA ALA A 121 0.04 17.75 10.03
C ALA A 121 0.91 19.01 9.85
N ILE A 122 0.61 19.79 8.82
CA ILE A 122 1.17 21.14 8.69
C ILE A 122 0.36 22.01 9.66
N SER A 123 1.07 22.65 10.58
CA SER A 123 0.50 23.45 11.68
C SER A 123 -0.65 24.34 11.20
N ASN A 124 -1.79 24.23 11.88
CA ASN A 124 -3.06 24.96 11.70
C ASN A 124 -4.13 24.30 10.80
N THR A 125 -3.92 23.08 10.30
CA THR A 125 -5.02 22.27 9.74
C THR A 125 -5.30 21.06 10.64
N SER A 126 -6.54 20.96 11.12
CA SER A 126 -7.02 19.91 12.05
C SER A 126 -7.24 18.54 11.41
N GLY A 127 -7.02 18.40 10.10
CA GLY A 127 -7.21 17.16 9.37
C GLY A 127 -5.95 16.30 9.35
N ARG A 128 -5.97 15.16 10.06
CA ARG A 128 -5.01 14.07 9.82
C ARG A 128 -5.24 13.53 8.40
N ARG A 129 -4.19 13.47 7.58
CA ARG A 129 -4.24 12.95 6.21
C ARG A 129 -3.49 11.63 6.15
N ASP A 130 -4.05 10.66 5.46
CA ASP A 130 -3.39 9.38 5.17
C ASP A 130 -2.95 9.34 3.69
N SER A 131 -2.49 8.18 3.22
CA SER A 131 -1.91 8.01 1.89
C SER A 131 -2.90 7.41 0.87
N ARG A 132 -4.17 7.27 1.23
CA ARG A 132 -5.21 6.69 0.37
C ARG A 132 -5.61 7.63 -0.75
N CYS A 133 -5.71 7.10 -1.97
CA CYS A 133 -5.99 7.88 -3.17
C CYS A 133 -7.48 8.27 -3.27
N GLU A 134 -8.38 7.49 -2.69
CA GLU A 134 -9.82 7.71 -2.78
C GLU A 134 -10.34 8.89 -1.94
N LEU A 135 -9.52 9.40 -1.02
CA LEU A 135 -9.88 10.51 -0.14
C LEU A 135 -9.44 11.85 -0.73
N PRO A 136 -10.37 12.76 -1.09
CA PRO A 136 -10.02 14.07 -1.66
C PRO A 136 -9.08 14.90 -0.77
N GLY A 137 -9.21 14.77 0.56
CA GLY A 137 -8.41 15.53 1.54
C GLY A 137 -6.93 15.14 1.61
N ASN A 138 -6.53 14.04 0.97
CA ASN A 138 -5.14 13.57 0.96
C ASN A 138 -4.31 14.18 -0.18
N GLY A 139 -4.94 14.88 -1.12
CA GLY A 139 -4.25 15.47 -2.26
C GLY A 139 -3.16 16.48 -1.84
N PRO A 140 -2.01 16.49 -2.53
CA PRO A 140 -0.97 17.47 -2.28
C PRO A 140 -1.45 18.88 -2.69
N SER A 141 -1.02 19.89 -1.95
CA SER A 141 -1.30 21.30 -2.28
C SER A 141 -0.49 21.79 -3.50
N ASN A 142 0.70 21.22 -3.70
CA ASN A 142 1.51 21.42 -4.90
C ASN A 142 1.41 20.15 -5.76
N TYR A 143 0.68 20.23 -6.87
CA TYR A 143 0.35 19.11 -7.77
C TYR A 143 1.55 18.63 -8.61
N GLU A 144 2.68 18.36 -7.96
CA GLU A 144 4.01 18.19 -8.59
C GLU A 144 4.06 17.06 -9.62
N ILE A 145 3.29 15.98 -9.46
CA ILE A 145 3.23 14.87 -10.42
C ILE A 145 1.84 14.66 -11.04
N LEU A 146 1.01 15.70 -11.03
CA LEU A 146 -0.35 15.73 -11.58
C LEU A 146 -1.31 14.70 -10.94
N GLU A 147 -1.16 14.43 -9.65
CA GLU A 147 -2.02 13.49 -8.91
C GLU A 147 -3.45 14.01 -8.76
N LEU A 148 -4.41 13.09 -8.82
CA LEU A 148 -5.82 13.37 -8.55
C LEU A 148 -6.33 12.41 -7.47
N TYR A 149 -6.82 12.98 -6.38
CA TYR A 149 -7.40 12.26 -5.25
C TYR A 149 -8.93 12.38 -5.26
N GLY A 150 -9.61 11.35 -4.74
CA GLY A 150 -11.06 11.31 -4.64
C GLY A 150 -11.69 10.05 -5.24
N HIS A 151 -13.01 10.08 -5.40
CA HIS A 151 -13.75 8.91 -5.85
C HIS A 151 -13.27 8.40 -7.22
N GLY A 152 -12.94 7.11 -7.28
CA GLY A 152 -12.40 6.46 -8.48
C GLY A 152 -10.88 6.59 -8.66
N SER A 153 -10.18 7.29 -7.76
CA SER A 153 -8.72 7.34 -7.75
C SER A 153 -8.09 6.08 -7.18
N ARG A 154 -6.97 5.68 -7.76
CA ARG A 154 -6.18 4.50 -7.39
C ARG A 154 -4.69 4.82 -7.46
N CYS A 155 -3.90 4.06 -6.72
CA CYS A 155 -2.45 4.16 -6.75
C CYS A 155 -1.93 3.37 -7.96
N LEU A 156 -1.18 4.05 -8.82
CA LEU A 156 -0.54 3.47 -9.99
C LEU A 156 0.97 3.51 -9.80
N ASP A 157 1.62 2.37 -10.05
CA ASP A 157 3.08 2.32 -10.15
C ASP A 157 3.52 3.01 -11.44
N LEU A 158 4.55 3.85 -11.33
CA LEU A 158 5.18 4.53 -12.45
C LEU A 158 6.36 3.68 -12.95
N GLY A 159 6.43 3.46 -14.26
CA GLY A 159 7.53 2.70 -14.87
C GLY A 159 8.91 3.34 -14.71
N SER A 160 8.94 4.65 -14.49
CA SER A 160 10.16 5.43 -14.24
C SER A 160 9.86 6.61 -13.32
N SER A 161 10.91 7.20 -12.76
CA SER A 161 10.82 8.44 -11.99
C SER A 161 10.12 9.55 -12.78
N TRP A 162 9.22 10.27 -12.12
CA TRP A 162 8.48 11.35 -12.76
C TRP A 162 9.45 12.46 -13.24
N THR A 163 9.24 12.97 -14.45
CA THR A 163 10.14 13.94 -15.08
C THR A 163 9.35 15.11 -15.65
N GLU A 164 9.58 16.30 -15.09
CA GLU A 164 9.06 17.56 -15.59
C GLU A 164 9.96 18.08 -16.72
N LYS A 165 9.37 18.53 -17.83
CA LYS A 165 10.08 19.27 -18.88
C LYS A 165 9.41 20.62 -19.07
N SER A 166 10.12 21.69 -18.74
CA SER A 166 9.63 23.07 -18.87
C SER A 166 10.73 23.98 -19.42
N CYS A 167 10.45 24.62 -20.57
CA CYS A 167 11.34 25.59 -21.23
C CYS A 167 12.83 25.15 -21.32
N GLY A 168 13.08 23.89 -21.71
CA GLY A 168 14.42 23.31 -21.84
C GLY A 168 15.07 22.83 -20.54
N ARG A 169 14.43 23.06 -19.37
CA ARG A 169 14.84 22.48 -18.09
C ARG A 169 14.13 21.14 -17.88
N THR A 170 14.91 20.14 -17.46
CA THR A 170 14.39 18.82 -17.09
C THR A 170 14.61 18.63 -15.60
N ARG A 171 13.54 18.36 -14.84
CA ARG A 171 13.60 18.02 -13.41
C ARG A 171 13.09 16.60 -13.23
N THR A 172 13.92 15.74 -12.66
CA THR A 172 13.55 14.35 -12.36
C THR A 172 13.33 14.20 -10.86
N TYR A 173 12.18 13.67 -10.49
CA TYR A 173 11.79 13.45 -9.11
C TYR A 173 11.92 11.95 -8.79
N SER A 174 13.09 11.54 -8.29
CA SER A 174 13.40 10.13 -8.03
C SER A 174 12.57 9.50 -6.91
N GLN A 175 11.97 10.31 -6.05
CA GLN A 175 11.11 9.86 -4.96
C GLN A 175 9.72 9.38 -5.44
N PHE A 176 9.27 9.78 -6.63
CA PHE A 176 7.95 9.45 -7.14
C PHE A 176 8.03 8.26 -8.11
N MET A 177 7.80 7.07 -7.55
CA MET A 177 7.66 5.81 -8.30
C MET A 177 6.23 5.28 -8.34
N ALA A 178 5.30 5.99 -7.69
CA ALA A 178 3.87 5.73 -7.73
C ALA A 178 3.13 7.06 -7.53
N GLY A 179 1.88 7.12 -7.98
CA GLY A 179 1.02 8.29 -7.82
C GLY A 179 -0.47 7.92 -7.81
N CYS A 180 -1.28 8.80 -7.24
CA CYS A 180 -2.73 8.67 -7.23
C CYS A 180 -3.35 9.32 -8.47
N TYR A 181 -4.11 8.54 -9.23
CA TYR A 181 -4.79 9.02 -10.43
C TYR A 181 -6.19 8.44 -10.55
N GLN A 182 -7.11 9.19 -11.17
CA GLN A 182 -8.47 8.72 -11.37
C GLN A 182 -8.53 7.75 -12.54
N ILE A 183 -9.08 6.57 -12.26
CA ILE A 183 -9.31 5.51 -13.24
C ILE A 183 -10.74 5.61 -13.76
N ILE A 184 -10.87 5.60 -15.09
CA ILE A 184 -12.15 5.64 -15.80
C ILE A 184 -12.16 4.50 -16.81
N CYS A 185 -13.11 3.58 -16.67
CA CYS A 185 -13.29 2.50 -17.64
C CYS A 185 -14.22 2.97 -18.76
N LEU A 186 -13.70 3.04 -19.99
CA LEU A 186 -14.47 3.41 -21.19
C LEU A 186 -14.15 2.42 -22.31
N ASN A 187 -15.18 1.90 -22.97
CA ASN A 187 -15.05 1.00 -24.13
C ASN A 187 -14.14 -0.21 -23.86
N GLY A 188 -14.20 -0.78 -22.65
CA GLY A 188 -13.37 -1.93 -22.25
C GLY A 188 -11.91 -1.58 -21.95
N LEU A 189 -11.50 -0.31 -22.03
CA LEU A 189 -10.16 0.17 -21.73
C LEU A 189 -10.14 0.97 -20.43
N VAL A 190 -9.03 0.84 -19.71
CA VAL A 190 -8.72 1.70 -18.56
C VAL A 190 -8.17 3.01 -19.07
N ASN A 191 -8.75 4.13 -18.63
CA ASN A 191 -8.27 5.47 -18.94
C ASN A 191 -7.87 6.18 -17.65
N ILE A 192 -6.78 6.92 -17.71
CA ILE A 192 -6.22 7.65 -16.57
C ILE A 192 -6.52 9.14 -16.78
N ARG A 193 -7.09 9.78 -15.77
CA ARG A 193 -7.26 11.24 -15.71
C ARG A 193 -6.22 11.85 -14.78
N LEU A 194 -5.52 12.87 -15.29
CA LEU A 194 -4.52 13.64 -14.56
C LEU A 194 -5.13 14.93 -13.98
N TYR A 195 -4.49 15.50 -12.96
CA TYR A 195 -4.88 16.80 -12.41
C TYR A 195 -4.92 17.89 -13.49
N ASN A 196 -6.00 18.67 -13.48
CA ASN A 196 -6.23 19.80 -14.39
C ASN A 196 -6.11 19.44 -15.89
N SER A 197 -6.30 18.17 -16.24
CA SER A 197 -6.32 17.71 -17.63
C SER A 197 -7.73 17.32 -18.05
N THR A 198 -8.18 17.85 -19.19
CA THR A 198 -9.41 17.41 -19.86
C THR A 198 -9.18 16.15 -20.68
N LYS A 199 -7.92 15.82 -20.99
CA LYS A 199 -7.54 14.63 -21.76
C LYS A 199 -7.53 13.39 -20.87
N LEU A 200 -8.02 12.29 -21.43
CA LEU A 200 -7.90 10.96 -20.86
C LEU A 200 -6.77 10.19 -21.55
N TYR A 201 -5.99 9.47 -20.75
CA TYR A 201 -4.85 8.70 -21.23
C TYR A 201 -5.19 7.20 -21.19
N PRO A 202 -5.40 6.54 -22.33
CA PRO A 202 -5.75 5.13 -22.38
C PRO A 202 -4.55 4.23 -22.03
N CYS A 203 -4.81 3.21 -21.22
CA CYS A 203 -3.92 2.10 -20.94
C CYS A 203 -4.35 0.91 -21.81
N TYR A 204 -3.51 0.54 -22.78
CA TYR A 204 -3.82 -0.49 -23.78
C TYR A 204 -3.45 -1.90 -23.29
N LYS A 205 -2.48 -2.02 -22.38
CA LYS A 205 -2.03 -3.31 -21.83
C LYS A 205 -1.46 -3.17 -20.42
N PRO A 206 -1.50 -4.25 -19.60
CA PRO A 206 -0.77 -4.29 -18.33
C PRO A 206 0.74 -4.06 -18.52
N GLY A 207 1.36 -3.28 -17.64
CA GLY A 207 2.80 -2.96 -17.69
C GLY A 207 3.20 -1.99 -18.81
N GLN A 208 2.27 -1.20 -19.34
CA GLN A 208 2.56 -0.12 -20.28
C GLN A 208 3.29 1.03 -19.58
N ASN A 209 4.46 1.40 -20.11
CA ASN A 209 5.27 2.55 -19.70
C ASN A 209 5.24 3.63 -20.77
#